data_AF-A0A3L7VVP5-F1
#
_entry.id   AF-A0A3L7VVP5-F1
#
_cell.length_a   1.000
_cell.length_b   1.000
_cell.length_c   1.000
_cell.angle_alpha   90.00
_cell.angle_beta   90.00
_cell.angle_gamma   90.00
#
_symmetry.space_group_name_H-M   'P 1'
#
loop_
_entity.id
_entity.type
_entity.pdbx_description
1 polymer ?
#
loop_
_entity_poly.entity_id
_entity_poly.type
_entity_poly.pdbx_seq_one_letter_code
_entity_poly.pdbx_strand_id
1 'polypeptide(L)'
;MQIYGRHAVADVLGDFVAYRNIRPIDARLPGLQDIAPNTQPRKGDDAYANVAMTILNAAQSLRQAGPIQRFMMIGDTRQSDGGTYLTIAKRSGWQGAAFICDEKRSEDPFYGISNDVGVYTSNRWRHIDAFAAQHAVDQHTAILIDLDKTFIGARGRNHQLIDAARLTALKSAVTSVLANNYNDTLFSETYHRFNQPRFHRFTGDNQDFLAFICVMAGGGIVTPDGLQSMLEQGIMRDFSHYVDLTEARIQTFKSPLEDFQRDFAQLYRAGDMTPFKAFRYIEYTETAARFGCAPDDLDALDLLTREIVITGELWQIAQQWQAQGALLFGLSDKPDEAACGTGEGAPIHRLVTHVVGT
;
A
#
# COMPACT_ATOMS: atom_id res chain seq x y z
N MET A 1 -10.92 -24.24 -0.91
CA MET A 1 -10.49 -23.17 -1.83
C MET A 1 -11.33 -23.23 -3.07
N GLN A 2 -11.89 -22.10 -3.47
CA GLN A 2 -12.82 -21.95 -4.58
C GLN A 2 -12.44 -20.75 -5.43
N ILE A 3 -12.71 -20.84 -6.73
CA ILE A 3 -12.56 -19.76 -7.71
C ILE A 3 -13.97 -19.22 -7.99
N TYR A 4 -14.18 -17.92 -7.80
CA TYR A 4 -15.48 -17.26 -7.95
C TYR A 4 -15.61 -16.50 -9.27
N GLY A 5 -14.78 -16.84 -10.26
CA GLY A 5 -14.69 -16.16 -11.54
C GLY A 5 -13.67 -15.02 -11.56
N ARG A 6 -13.74 -14.17 -12.59
CA ARG A 6 -12.88 -13.00 -12.77
C ARG A 6 -13.67 -11.72 -12.53
N HIS A 7 -13.11 -10.82 -11.74
CA HIS A 7 -13.71 -9.56 -11.34
C HIS A 7 -12.67 -8.46 -11.18
N ALA A 8 -13.15 -7.22 -11.10
CA ALA A 8 -12.35 -6.08 -10.65
C ALA A 8 -12.84 -5.62 -9.28
N VAL A 9 -11.98 -5.04 -8.44
CA VAL A 9 -12.40 -4.41 -7.17
C VAL A 9 -13.46 -3.32 -7.41
N ALA A 10 -13.36 -2.63 -8.55
CA ALA A 10 -14.31 -1.62 -9.00
C ALA A 10 -15.75 -2.14 -9.18
N ASP A 11 -15.95 -3.45 -9.35
CA ASP A 11 -17.30 -4.04 -9.47
C ASP A 11 -18.11 -3.88 -8.16
N VAL A 12 -17.44 -3.76 -7.01
CA VAL A 12 -18.09 -3.50 -5.70
C VAL A 12 -17.83 -2.10 -5.16
N LEU A 13 -16.66 -1.52 -5.42
CA LEU A 13 -16.30 -0.19 -4.90
C LEU A 13 -16.57 0.96 -5.87
N GLY A 14 -16.76 0.68 -7.17
CA GLY A 14 -16.66 1.71 -8.20
C GLY A 14 -15.34 2.48 -8.08
N ASP A 15 -15.42 3.82 -8.13
CA ASP A 15 -14.30 4.74 -7.94
C ASP A 15 -14.21 5.32 -6.51
N PHE A 16 -14.93 4.75 -5.55
CA PHE A 16 -14.77 5.08 -4.12
C PHE A 16 -13.50 4.43 -3.57
N VAL A 17 -12.37 4.88 -4.10
CA VAL A 17 -11.01 4.44 -3.77
C VAL A 17 -10.13 5.67 -3.66
N ALA A 18 -9.26 5.72 -2.64
CA ALA A 18 -8.17 6.69 -2.57
C ALA A 18 -6.83 5.98 -2.32
N TYR A 19 -5.82 6.42 -3.05
CA TYR A 19 -4.44 5.92 -2.94
C TYR A 19 -3.62 6.76 -1.94
N ARG A 20 -2.29 6.59 -1.92
CA ARG A 20 -1.39 7.07 -0.84
C ARG A 20 -1.60 8.53 -0.46
N ASN A 21 -1.82 9.40 -1.43
CA ASN A 21 -1.99 10.84 -1.20
C ASN A 21 -3.40 11.21 -0.72
N ILE A 22 -4.21 10.21 -0.35
CA ILE A 22 -5.63 10.33 -0.02
C ILE A 22 -6.35 11.19 -1.08
N ARG A 23 -6.03 10.90 -2.34
CA ARG A 23 -6.65 11.49 -3.52
C ARG A 23 -7.69 10.50 -4.02
N PRO A 24 -8.99 10.78 -3.85
CA PRO A 24 -10.03 9.93 -4.39
C PRO A 24 -9.95 9.84 -5.91
N ILE A 25 -10.27 8.67 -6.46
CA ILE A 25 -10.38 8.46 -7.91
C ILE A 25 -11.66 9.10 -8.44
N ASP A 26 -12.76 9.03 -7.67
CA ASP A 26 -13.96 9.80 -7.98
C ASP A 26 -13.70 11.31 -7.77
N ALA A 27 -13.56 12.04 -8.88
CA ALA A 27 -13.24 13.47 -8.89
C ALA A 27 -14.32 14.36 -8.25
N ARG A 28 -15.50 13.82 -7.89
CA ARG A 28 -16.53 14.54 -7.15
C ARG A 28 -16.21 14.64 -5.65
N LEU A 29 -15.27 13.85 -5.15
CA LEU A 29 -14.86 13.83 -3.76
C LEU A 29 -13.67 14.77 -3.50
N PRO A 30 -13.62 15.45 -2.34
CA PRO A 30 -12.48 16.26 -1.97
C PRO A 30 -11.27 15.36 -1.65
N GLY A 31 -10.06 15.78 -2.00
CA GLY A 31 -8.82 15.09 -1.62
C GLY A 31 -8.07 15.79 -0.50
N LEU A 32 -6.93 15.20 -0.09
CA LEU A 32 -6.01 15.80 0.88
C LEU A 32 -5.65 17.26 0.55
N GLN A 33 -5.39 17.55 -0.74
CA GLN A 33 -5.02 18.89 -1.20
C GLN A 33 -6.15 19.93 -1.01
N ASP A 34 -7.41 19.49 -1.06
CA ASP A 34 -8.56 20.38 -0.85
C ASP A 34 -8.86 20.59 0.63
N ILE A 35 -8.62 19.57 1.46
CA ILE A 35 -9.02 19.54 2.88
C ILE A 35 -7.93 20.11 3.78
N ALA A 36 -6.67 19.72 3.56
CA ALA A 36 -5.53 20.07 4.40
C ALA A 36 -4.29 20.30 3.53
N PRO A 37 -4.30 21.36 2.69
CA PRO A 37 -3.17 21.70 1.83
C PRO A 37 -1.91 21.91 2.69
N ASN A 38 -0.76 21.46 2.17
CA ASN A 38 0.56 21.50 2.84
C ASN A 38 0.75 20.52 4.00
N THR A 39 -0.15 19.55 4.18
CA THR A 39 0.07 18.44 5.11
C THR A 39 0.41 17.15 4.37
N GLN A 40 1.13 16.26 5.03
CA GLN A 40 1.41 14.91 4.53
C GLN A 40 1.16 13.89 5.65
N PRO A 41 -0.12 13.68 5.99
CA PRO A 41 -0.47 12.83 7.11
C PRO A 41 -0.21 11.36 6.76
N ARG A 42 0.20 10.57 7.76
CA ARG A 42 0.36 9.11 7.64
C ARG A 42 -0.85 8.38 8.19
N LYS A 43 -1.10 7.16 7.73
CA LYS A 43 -2.11 6.27 8.33
C LYS A 43 -1.93 6.20 9.85
N GLY A 44 -3.03 6.34 10.58
CA GLY A 44 -3.06 6.43 12.04
C GLY A 44 -2.93 7.85 12.62
N ASP A 45 -2.45 8.83 11.85
CA ASP A 45 -2.34 10.21 12.32
C ASP A 45 -3.72 10.89 12.44
N ASP A 46 -3.81 11.86 13.35
CA ASP A 46 -5.01 12.68 13.55
C ASP A 46 -5.42 13.45 12.29
N ALA A 47 -4.44 13.99 11.55
CA ALA A 47 -4.69 14.69 10.30
C ALA A 47 -5.19 13.73 9.20
N TYR A 48 -4.69 12.49 9.17
CA TYR A 48 -5.15 11.46 8.24
C TYR A 48 -6.62 11.13 8.49
N ALA A 49 -6.98 10.89 9.75
CA ALA A 49 -8.35 10.58 10.14
C ALA A 49 -9.33 11.70 9.77
N ASN A 50 -8.95 12.96 9.98
CA ASN A 50 -9.79 14.10 9.59
C ASN A 50 -10.07 14.14 8.07
N VAL A 51 -9.05 13.89 7.25
CA VAL A 51 -9.18 13.84 5.79
C VAL A 51 -10.07 12.66 5.38
N ALA A 52 -9.79 11.46 5.90
CA ALA A 52 -10.58 10.26 5.61
C ALA A 52 -12.06 10.43 6.02
N MET A 53 -12.35 10.96 7.21
CA MET A 53 -13.73 11.23 7.64
C MET A 53 -14.42 12.26 6.74
N THR A 54 -13.72 13.29 6.28
CA THR A 54 -14.28 14.30 5.37
C THR A 54 -14.66 13.67 4.03
N ILE A 55 -13.79 12.80 3.49
CA ILE A 55 -14.06 12.04 2.27
C ILE A 55 -15.25 11.11 2.45
N LEU A 56 -15.30 10.35 3.54
CA LEU A 56 -16.41 9.42 3.81
C LEU A 56 -17.75 10.16 3.94
N ASN A 57 -17.79 11.31 4.62
CA ASN A 57 -19.00 12.12 4.71
C ASN A 57 -19.40 12.73 3.35
N ALA A 58 -18.43 13.13 2.52
CA ALA A 58 -18.70 13.60 1.16
C ALA A 58 -19.25 12.47 0.28
N ALA A 59 -18.67 11.27 0.35
CA ALA A 59 -19.15 10.08 -0.35
C ALA A 59 -20.55 9.67 0.10
N GLN A 60 -20.82 9.72 1.41
CA GLN A 60 -22.16 9.47 1.95
C GLN A 60 -23.18 10.48 1.43
N SER A 61 -22.80 11.76 1.35
CA SER A 61 -23.65 12.82 0.81
C SER A 61 -23.93 12.65 -0.68
N LEU A 62 -22.93 12.22 -1.48
CA LEU A 62 -23.11 11.91 -2.90
C LEU A 62 -24.10 10.77 -3.15
N ARG A 63 -24.16 9.80 -2.23
CA ARG A 63 -25.14 8.69 -2.26
C ARG A 63 -26.55 9.12 -1.85
N GLN A 64 -26.73 10.36 -1.39
CA GLN A 64 -27.98 10.90 -0.86
C GLN A 64 -28.56 10.06 0.29
N ALA A 65 -27.68 9.42 1.07
CA ALA A 65 -28.04 8.64 2.24
C ALA A 65 -27.96 9.51 3.52
N GLY A 66 -28.57 9.03 4.61
CA GLY A 66 -28.46 9.70 5.91
C GLY A 66 -27.02 9.67 6.48
N PRO A 67 -26.75 10.35 7.61
CA PRO A 67 -25.40 10.44 8.17
C PRO A 67 -24.82 9.06 8.53
N ILE A 68 -23.49 8.95 8.50
CA ILE A 68 -22.76 7.79 8.99
C ILE A 68 -22.95 7.70 10.51
N GLN A 69 -23.28 6.50 10.99
CA GLN A 69 -23.44 6.19 12.41
C GLN A 69 -22.51 5.06 12.84
N ARG A 70 -22.11 4.20 11.90
CA ARG A 70 -21.23 3.04 12.14
C ARG A 70 -20.06 3.05 11.18
N PHE A 71 -18.93 2.57 11.67
CA PHE A 71 -17.68 2.56 10.92
C PHE A 71 -16.98 1.21 11.09
N MET A 72 -16.54 0.62 9.98
CA MET A 72 -15.72 -0.58 9.99
C MET A 72 -14.43 -0.36 9.21
N MET A 73 -13.33 -0.91 9.73
CA MET A 73 -12.05 -0.97 9.01
C MET A 73 -11.67 -2.43 8.75
N ILE A 74 -11.33 -2.75 7.52
CA ILE A 74 -10.83 -4.07 7.10
C ILE A 74 -9.40 -3.91 6.62
N GLY A 75 -8.46 -4.67 7.17
CA GLY A 75 -7.03 -4.54 6.85
C GLY A 75 -6.20 -5.78 7.18
N ASP A 76 -4.92 -5.72 6.86
CA ASP A 76 -3.96 -6.81 7.14
C ASP A 76 -3.06 -6.52 8.35
N THR A 77 -2.88 -5.23 8.68
CA THR A 77 -1.85 -4.83 9.64
C THR A 77 -2.43 -4.07 10.83
N ARG A 78 -2.25 -4.61 12.04
CA ARG A 78 -2.76 -3.98 13.28
C ARG A 78 -2.19 -2.57 13.48
N GLN A 79 -0.90 -2.38 13.24
CA GLN A 79 -0.25 -1.09 13.45
C GLN A 79 -0.77 0.00 12.49
N SER A 80 -1.05 -0.35 11.23
CA SER A 80 -1.47 0.60 10.19
C SER A 80 -2.99 0.75 10.13
N ASP A 81 -3.69 -0.33 9.81
CA ASP A 81 -5.13 -0.33 9.59
C ASP A 81 -5.88 -0.27 10.92
N GLY A 82 -5.42 -1.03 11.92
CA GLY A 82 -5.93 -0.94 13.29
C GLY A 82 -5.68 0.45 13.90
N GLY A 83 -4.51 1.06 13.65
CA GLY A 83 -4.22 2.43 14.04
C GLY A 83 -5.15 3.45 13.37
N THR A 84 -5.35 3.33 12.06
CA THR A 84 -6.30 4.17 11.29
C THR A 84 -7.71 4.06 11.86
N TYR A 85 -8.16 2.85 12.18
CA TYR A 85 -9.44 2.62 12.83
C TYR A 85 -9.53 3.34 14.18
N LEU A 86 -8.55 3.16 15.06
CA LEU A 86 -8.59 3.73 16.41
C LEU A 86 -8.70 5.26 16.37
N THR A 87 -7.95 5.90 15.48
CA THR A 87 -7.96 7.36 15.34
C THR A 87 -9.28 7.86 14.76
N ILE A 88 -9.84 7.20 13.75
CA ILE A 88 -11.16 7.57 13.18
C ILE A 88 -12.28 7.33 14.21
N ALA A 89 -12.32 6.17 14.86
CA ALA A 89 -13.34 5.83 15.84
C ALA A 89 -13.34 6.84 17.01
N LYS A 90 -12.16 7.20 17.52
CA LYS A 90 -12.00 8.20 18.57
C LYS A 90 -12.52 9.59 18.17
N ARG A 91 -12.34 10.00 16.91
CA ARG A 91 -12.67 11.35 16.44
C ARG A 91 -14.09 11.51 15.91
N SER A 92 -14.61 10.47 15.27
CA SER A 92 -15.92 10.51 14.64
C SER A 92 -17.07 10.36 15.64
N GLY A 93 -16.86 9.62 16.73
CA GLY A 93 -17.94 9.18 17.61
C GLY A 93 -18.85 8.11 16.99
N TRP A 94 -18.50 7.56 15.82
CA TRP A 94 -19.23 6.46 15.19
C TRP A 94 -19.02 5.16 15.97
N GLN A 95 -20.03 4.29 15.98
CA GLN A 95 -19.86 2.94 16.52
C GLN A 95 -18.90 2.16 15.61
N GLY A 96 -17.73 1.83 16.16
CA GLY A 96 -16.60 1.31 15.40
C GLY A 96 -16.34 -0.18 15.63
N ALA A 97 -15.88 -0.87 14.58
CA ALA A 97 -15.14 -2.13 14.70
C ALA A 97 -14.05 -2.23 13.63
N ALA A 98 -13.01 -3.04 13.85
CA ALA A 98 -12.00 -3.34 12.84
C ALA A 98 -11.72 -4.84 12.77
N PHE A 99 -11.57 -5.37 11.56
CA PHE A 99 -11.10 -6.72 11.31
C PHE A 99 -9.72 -6.67 10.67
N ILE A 100 -8.73 -7.22 11.37
CA ILE A 100 -7.33 -7.24 10.95
C ILE A 100 -6.90 -8.68 10.76
N CYS A 101 -6.46 -9.05 9.55
CA CYS A 101 -6.02 -10.42 9.27
C CYS A 101 -4.61 -10.53 8.71
N ASP A 102 -3.77 -11.29 9.43
CA ASP A 102 -2.49 -11.78 8.95
C ASP A 102 -2.58 -13.31 8.86
N GLU A 103 -2.87 -13.84 7.67
CA GLU A 103 -3.15 -15.27 7.52
C GLU A 103 -1.92 -16.13 7.81
N LYS A 104 -2.05 -17.08 8.74
CA LYS A 104 -0.97 -17.98 9.14
C LYS A 104 -1.44 -19.42 9.15
N ARG A 105 -1.48 -20.04 7.96
CA ARG A 105 -2.01 -21.40 7.77
C ARG A 105 -1.28 -22.48 8.57
N SER A 106 -0.04 -22.23 8.98
CA SER A 106 0.77 -23.13 9.82
C SER A 106 0.44 -23.08 11.31
N GLU A 107 -0.33 -22.09 11.76
CA GLU A 107 -0.75 -21.93 13.16
C GLU A 107 -2.21 -22.38 13.34
N ASP A 108 -2.61 -22.71 14.57
CA ASP A 108 -4.01 -23.04 14.88
C ASP A 108 -4.95 -21.86 14.53
N PRO A 109 -6.16 -22.11 13.98
CA PRO A 109 -7.09 -21.04 13.64
C PRO A 109 -7.42 -20.17 14.86
N PHE A 110 -7.27 -18.85 14.69
CA PHE A 110 -7.50 -17.86 15.71
C PHE A 110 -8.39 -16.72 15.18
N TYR A 111 -9.35 -16.32 16.01
CA TYR A 111 -10.15 -15.11 15.86
C TYR A 111 -10.49 -14.60 17.25
N GLY A 112 -10.18 -13.33 17.52
CA GLY A 112 -10.43 -12.75 18.85
C GLY A 112 -10.29 -11.24 18.87
N ILE A 113 -10.72 -10.65 19.98
CA ILE A 113 -10.56 -9.22 20.24
C ILE A 113 -9.13 -8.98 20.72
N SER A 114 -8.47 -7.97 20.16
CA SER A 114 -7.16 -7.52 20.61
C SER A 114 -7.28 -6.66 21.88
N ASN A 115 -6.15 -6.21 22.44
CA ASN A 115 -6.18 -5.27 23.57
C ASN A 115 -6.72 -3.88 23.20
N ASP A 116 -6.85 -3.56 21.90
CA ASP A 116 -7.44 -2.32 21.46
C ASP A 116 -8.95 -2.46 21.28
N VAL A 117 -9.70 -1.51 21.83
CA VAL A 117 -11.17 -1.54 21.84
C VAL A 117 -11.73 -1.59 20.42
N GLY A 118 -12.51 -2.63 20.14
CA GLY A 118 -13.17 -2.84 18.85
C GLY A 118 -12.26 -3.31 17.72
N VAL A 119 -10.98 -3.64 17.99
CA VAL A 119 -10.09 -4.25 17.02
C VAL A 119 -10.08 -5.76 17.20
N TYR A 120 -10.54 -6.47 16.19
CA TYR A 120 -10.53 -7.92 16.09
C TYR A 120 -9.37 -8.37 15.21
N THR A 121 -8.63 -9.37 15.66
CA THR A 121 -7.51 -9.96 14.92
C THR A 121 -7.82 -11.39 14.54
N SER A 122 -7.36 -11.81 13.36
CA SER A 122 -7.48 -13.18 12.90
C SER A 122 -6.27 -13.65 12.12
N ASN A 123 -6.03 -14.96 12.11
CA ASN A 123 -5.07 -15.61 11.23
C ASN A 123 -5.72 -16.39 10.09
N ARG A 124 -7.00 -16.17 9.80
CA ARG A 124 -7.72 -16.72 8.64
C ARG A 124 -8.67 -15.68 8.06
N TRP A 125 -8.59 -15.42 6.75
CA TRP A 125 -9.51 -14.48 6.10
C TRP A 125 -10.97 -14.91 6.22
N ARG A 126 -11.26 -16.21 6.24
CA ARG A 126 -12.61 -16.76 6.44
C ARG A 126 -13.32 -16.32 7.73
N HIS A 127 -12.58 -15.85 8.74
CA HIS A 127 -13.22 -15.37 9.97
C HIS A 127 -13.88 -14.00 9.81
N ILE A 128 -13.76 -13.38 8.63
CA ILE A 128 -14.55 -12.19 8.30
C ILE A 128 -16.06 -12.45 8.39
N ASP A 129 -16.53 -13.68 8.12
CA ASP A 129 -17.95 -14.03 8.25
C ASP A 129 -18.41 -13.95 9.72
N ALA A 130 -17.57 -14.46 10.64
CA ALA A 130 -17.85 -14.42 12.06
C ALA A 130 -17.79 -12.98 12.61
N PHE A 131 -16.92 -12.14 12.05
CA PHE A 131 -16.90 -10.71 12.34
C PHE A 131 -18.16 -10.01 11.81
N ALA A 132 -18.51 -10.21 10.55
CA ALA A 132 -19.66 -9.57 9.93
C ALA A 132 -20.97 -9.94 10.63
N ALA A 133 -21.12 -11.19 11.08
CA ALA A 133 -22.30 -11.64 11.82
C ALA A 133 -22.49 -10.94 13.19
N GLN A 134 -21.45 -10.33 13.75
CA GLN A 134 -21.50 -9.61 15.03
C GLN A 134 -21.92 -8.14 14.89
N HIS A 135 -21.99 -7.63 13.66
CA HIS A 135 -22.18 -6.20 13.43
C HIS A 135 -23.33 -5.94 12.44
N ALA A 136 -24.25 -5.06 12.84
CA ALA A 136 -25.32 -4.61 11.95
C ALA A 136 -24.74 -3.70 10.86
N VAL A 137 -25.13 -3.96 9.61
CA VAL A 137 -24.74 -3.19 8.44
C VAL A 137 -26.00 -2.72 7.71
N ASP A 138 -26.06 -1.42 7.45
CA ASP A 138 -27.15 -0.75 6.76
C ASP A 138 -26.62 0.50 6.03
N GLN A 139 -27.54 1.31 5.50
CA GLN A 139 -27.23 2.57 4.81
C GLN A 139 -26.48 3.62 5.63
N HIS A 140 -26.40 3.47 6.96
CA HIS A 140 -25.68 4.35 7.87
C HIS A 140 -24.30 3.80 8.28
N THR A 141 -23.87 2.70 7.65
CA THR A 141 -22.55 2.10 7.88
C THR A 141 -21.58 2.49 6.77
N ALA A 142 -20.41 3.00 7.16
CA ALA A 142 -19.25 3.16 6.29
C ALA A 142 -18.22 2.06 6.56
N ILE A 143 -17.72 1.41 5.52
CA ILE A 143 -16.75 0.33 5.58
C ILE A 143 -15.55 0.74 4.74
N LEU A 144 -14.42 0.90 5.41
CA LEU A 144 -13.14 1.26 4.85
C LEU A 144 -12.31 -0.02 4.69
N ILE A 145 -11.90 -0.32 3.47
CA ILE A 145 -11.21 -1.57 3.14
C ILE A 145 -9.84 -1.20 2.59
N ASP A 146 -8.78 -1.64 3.26
CA ASP A 146 -7.45 -1.60 2.69
C ASP A 146 -7.38 -2.48 1.41
N LEU A 147 -6.65 -2.03 0.40
CA LEU A 147 -6.58 -2.75 -0.88
C LEU A 147 -5.38 -3.71 -0.92
N ASP A 148 -4.16 -3.20 -0.81
CA ASP A 148 -2.95 -4.00 -1.03
C ASP A 148 -2.69 -4.96 0.13
N LYS A 149 -2.57 -6.25 -0.17
CA LYS A 149 -2.43 -7.32 0.83
C LYS A 149 -3.67 -7.54 1.69
N THR A 150 -4.77 -6.87 1.37
CA THR A 150 -6.06 -7.05 2.05
C THR A 150 -7.10 -7.49 1.03
N PHE A 151 -7.71 -6.55 0.29
CA PHE A 151 -8.71 -6.90 -0.72
C PHE A 151 -8.10 -7.55 -1.97
N ILE A 152 -6.88 -7.12 -2.32
CA ILE A 152 -6.08 -7.65 -3.42
C ILE A 152 -4.84 -8.31 -2.82
N GLY A 153 -4.62 -9.57 -3.18
CA GLY A 153 -3.43 -10.32 -2.80
C GLY A 153 -3.28 -10.55 -1.31
N ALA A 154 -4.32 -11.08 -0.65
CA ALA A 154 -4.39 -11.37 0.78
C ALA A 154 -3.04 -11.71 1.46
N ARG A 155 -2.74 -10.98 2.54
CA ARG A 155 -1.59 -11.22 3.42
C ARG A 155 -1.57 -12.65 3.91
N GLY A 156 -0.39 -13.25 3.89
CA GLY A 156 -0.18 -14.65 4.26
C GLY A 156 -0.61 -15.68 3.19
N ARG A 157 -1.28 -15.24 2.11
CA ARG A 157 -1.85 -16.13 1.08
C ARG A 157 -1.35 -15.87 -0.33
N ASN A 158 -1.38 -14.61 -0.79
CA ASN A 158 -1.06 -14.22 -2.18
C ASN A 158 -0.17 -12.96 -2.28
N HIS A 159 0.01 -12.23 -1.17
CA HIS A 159 0.79 -10.99 -1.13
C HIS A 159 2.23 -11.07 -1.67
N GLN A 160 2.83 -12.26 -1.71
CA GLN A 160 4.19 -12.45 -2.20
C GLN A 160 4.36 -12.01 -3.67
N LEU A 161 3.30 -12.08 -4.48
CA LEU A 161 3.33 -11.60 -5.87
C LEU A 161 3.34 -10.08 -5.97
N ILE A 162 2.67 -9.38 -5.04
CA ILE A 162 2.76 -7.91 -4.91
C ILE A 162 4.19 -7.52 -4.53
N ASP A 163 4.79 -8.24 -3.58
CA ASP A 163 6.17 -8.00 -3.15
C ASP A 163 7.18 -8.31 -4.27
N ALA A 164 6.97 -9.39 -5.02
CA ALA A 164 7.80 -9.76 -6.17
C ALA A 164 7.71 -8.74 -7.32
N ALA A 165 6.51 -8.24 -7.62
CA ALA A 165 6.31 -7.19 -8.62
C ALA A 165 7.11 -5.92 -8.26
N ARG A 166 7.00 -5.50 -7.00
CA ARG A 166 7.70 -4.33 -6.48
C ARG A 166 9.22 -4.49 -6.54
N LEU A 167 9.74 -5.64 -6.12
CA LEU A 167 11.18 -5.92 -6.17
C LEU A 167 11.69 -5.98 -7.62
N THR A 168 10.93 -6.59 -8.52
CA THR A 168 11.27 -6.66 -9.96
C THR A 168 11.34 -5.24 -10.55
N ALA A 169 10.35 -4.40 -10.24
CA ALA A 169 10.31 -3.02 -10.70
C ALA A 169 11.46 -2.18 -10.14
N LEU A 170 11.76 -2.33 -8.85
CA LEU A 170 12.89 -1.65 -8.21
C LEU A 170 14.20 -2.02 -8.90
N LYS A 171 14.43 -3.32 -9.10
CA LYS A 171 15.61 -3.84 -9.80
C LYS A 171 15.73 -3.30 -11.22
N SER A 172 14.63 -3.29 -11.97
CA SER A 172 14.58 -2.77 -13.35
C SER A 172 14.89 -1.27 -13.39
N ALA A 173 14.34 -0.48 -12.47
CA ALA A 173 14.60 0.96 -12.39
C ALA A 173 16.06 1.26 -12.04
N VAL A 174 16.63 0.56 -11.05
CA VAL A 174 18.06 0.70 -10.69
C VAL A 174 18.95 0.28 -11.86
N THR A 175 18.64 -0.83 -12.53
CA THR A 175 19.37 -1.29 -13.73
C THR A 175 19.35 -0.24 -14.83
N SER A 176 18.20 0.40 -15.04
CA SER A 176 18.05 1.46 -16.06
C SER A 176 18.92 2.68 -15.75
N VAL A 177 19.01 3.09 -14.48
CA VAL A 177 19.85 4.23 -14.07
C VAL A 177 21.34 3.91 -14.14
N LEU A 178 21.75 2.71 -13.72
CA LEU A 178 23.16 2.30 -13.71
C LEU A 178 23.67 1.81 -15.07
N ALA A 179 22.77 1.40 -15.96
CA ALA A 179 23.05 0.83 -17.28
C ALA A 179 24.15 -0.25 -17.19
N ASN A 180 25.24 -0.10 -17.95
CA ASN A 180 26.34 -1.06 -18.00
C ASN A 180 27.12 -1.21 -16.67
N ASN A 181 26.91 -0.30 -15.70
CA ASN A 181 27.53 -0.37 -14.38
C ASN A 181 26.68 -1.16 -13.37
N TYR A 182 25.53 -1.71 -13.79
CA TYR A 182 24.69 -2.50 -12.90
C TYR A 182 25.41 -3.79 -12.43
N ASN A 183 25.38 -4.02 -11.12
CA ASN A 183 25.91 -5.23 -10.48
C ASN A 183 24.81 -5.86 -9.61
N ASP A 184 24.34 -7.04 -10.02
CA ASP A 184 23.25 -7.77 -9.38
C ASP A 184 23.56 -8.20 -7.95
N THR A 185 24.79 -8.64 -7.70
CA THR A 185 25.26 -9.05 -6.36
C THR A 185 25.28 -7.85 -5.42
N LEU A 186 25.89 -6.74 -5.85
CA LEU A 186 25.94 -5.52 -5.04
C LEU A 186 24.54 -4.96 -4.78
N PHE A 187 23.67 -4.97 -5.79
CA PHE A 187 22.27 -4.57 -5.64
C PHE A 187 21.57 -5.41 -4.57
N SER A 188 21.64 -6.74 -4.68
CA SER A 188 20.96 -7.67 -3.78
C SER A 188 21.48 -7.52 -2.35
N GLU A 189 22.80 -7.45 -2.16
CA GLU A 189 23.42 -7.24 -0.85
C GLU A 189 23.00 -5.91 -0.22
N THR A 190 23.00 -4.83 -1.02
CA THR A 190 22.61 -3.49 -0.55
C THR A 190 21.13 -3.47 -0.14
N TYR A 191 20.25 -3.98 -1.01
CA TYR A 191 18.82 -4.04 -0.77
C TYR A 191 18.50 -4.84 0.49
N HIS A 192 18.98 -6.09 0.58
CA HIS A 192 18.70 -6.95 1.73
C HIS A 192 19.29 -6.42 3.04
N ARG A 193 20.42 -5.71 2.97
CA ARG A 193 21.04 -5.08 4.14
C ARG A 193 20.18 -3.97 4.70
N PHE A 194 19.75 -3.02 3.85
CA PHE A 194 19.04 -1.83 4.31
C PHE A 194 17.51 -2.01 4.41
N ASN A 195 16.95 -3.04 3.78
CA ASN A 195 15.55 -3.46 3.95
C ASN A 195 15.37 -4.32 5.21
N GLN A 196 15.82 -3.83 6.36
CA GLN A 196 15.75 -4.51 7.66
C GLN A 196 15.17 -3.56 8.70
N PRO A 197 14.36 -4.05 9.67
CA PRO A 197 13.73 -3.21 10.69
C PRO A 197 14.69 -2.26 11.42
N ARG A 198 15.93 -2.70 11.68
CA ARG A 198 16.98 -1.90 12.33
C ARG A 198 17.32 -0.60 11.58
N PHE A 199 17.08 -0.55 10.27
CA PHE A 199 17.33 0.62 9.43
C PHE A 199 16.05 1.41 9.08
N HIS A 200 14.86 0.95 9.49
CA HIS A 200 13.59 1.63 9.15
C HIS A 200 13.50 3.05 9.68
N ARG A 201 14.19 3.38 10.78
CA ARG A 201 14.29 4.76 11.27
C ARG A 201 14.96 5.69 10.24
N PHE A 202 15.94 5.18 9.50
CA PHE A 202 16.67 5.92 8.48
C PHE A 202 15.97 5.85 7.11
N THR A 203 15.55 4.66 6.69
CA THR A 203 14.90 4.44 5.38
C THR A 203 13.43 4.82 5.37
N GLY A 204 12.82 5.08 6.53
CA GLY A 204 11.40 5.36 6.65
C GLY A 204 10.50 4.20 6.22
N ASP A 205 11.02 2.97 6.16
CA ASP A 205 10.37 1.81 5.52
C ASP A 205 9.89 2.14 4.08
N ASN A 206 10.72 2.90 3.36
CA ASN A 206 10.39 3.46 2.06
C ASN A 206 11.25 2.85 0.94
N GLN A 207 10.59 2.28 -0.06
CA GLN A 207 11.23 1.59 -1.17
C GLN A 207 11.95 2.55 -2.12
N ASP A 208 11.53 3.81 -2.24
CA ASP A 208 12.27 4.83 -3.00
C ASP A 208 13.62 5.12 -2.38
N PHE A 209 13.65 5.16 -1.04
CA PHE A 209 14.87 5.47 -0.30
C PHE A 209 15.85 4.31 -0.41
N LEU A 210 15.35 3.07 -0.35
CA LEU A 210 16.14 1.87 -0.63
C LEU A 210 16.65 1.82 -2.06
N ALA A 211 15.82 2.15 -3.04
CA ALA A 211 16.21 2.22 -4.44
C ALA A 211 17.31 3.27 -4.66
N PHE A 212 17.17 4.45 -4.05
CA PHE A 212 18.19 5.50 -4.09
C PHE A 212 19.52 5.04 -3.48
N ILE A 213 19.49 4.39 -2.31
CA ILE A 213 20.69 3.79 -1.69
C ILE A 213 21.33 2.77 -2.65
N CYS A 214 20.53 1.94 -3.33
CA CYS A 214 21.03 0.96 -4.29
C CYS A 214 21.70 1.62 -5.51
N VAL A 215 21.13 2.70 -6.05
CA VAL A 215 21.75 3.47 -7.13
C VAL A 215 23.07 4.11 -6.67
N MET A 216 23.08 4.75 -5.50
CA MET A 216 24.27 5.41 -4.95
C MET A 216 25.39 4.42 -4.64
N ALA A 217 25.05 3.21 -4.18
CA ALA A 217 26.01 2.12 -3.99
C ALA A 217 26.53 1.58 -5.32
N GLY A 218 25.65 1.26 -6.27
CA GLY A 218 26.03 0.74 -7.58
C GLY A 218 26.82 1.73 -8.44
N GLY A 219 26.59 3.03 -8.27
CA GLY A 219 27.38 4.09 -8.89
C GLY A 219 28.68 4.44 -8.17
N GLY A 220 29.04 3.72 -7.10
CA GLY A 220 30.27 3.95 -6.34
C GLY A 220 30.30 5.23 -5.51
N ILE A 221 29.15 5.89 -5.28
CA ILE A 221 29.07 7.16 -4.54
C ILE A 221 29.19 6.93 -3.03
N VAL A 222 28.46 5.93 -2.51
CA VAL A 222 28.55 5.52 -1.10
C VAL A 222 28.47 4.00 -1.03
N THR A 223 29.51 3.35 -0.52
CA THR A 223 29.50 1.89 -0.35
C THR A 223 28.52 1.46 0.74
N PRO A 224 27.96 0.24 0.67
CA PRO A 224 27.06 -0.27 1.71
C PRO A 224 27.71 -0.32 3.10
N ASP A 225 28.98 -0.70 3.18
CA ASP A 225 29.74 -0.69 4.45
C ASP A 225 29.94 0.74 4.96
N GLY A 226 30.24 1.68 4.07
CA GLY A 226 30.41 3.08 4.42
C GLY A 226 29.13 3.69 4.99
N LEU A 227 27.97 3.45 4.35
CA LEU A 227 26.69 3.92 4.86
C LEU A 227 26.34 3.29 6.20
N GLN A 228 26.50 1.97 6.34
CA GLN A 228 26.25 1.28 7.60
C GLN A 228 27.13 1.84 8.73
N SER A 229 28.42 2.04 8.47
CA SER A 229 29.36 2.59 9.45
C SER A 229 28.97 4.01 9.88
N MET A 230 28.59 4.87 8.94
CA MET A 230 28.12 6.23 9.27
C MET A 230 26.84 6.22 10.10
N LEU A 231 25.93 5.27 9.87
CA LEU A 231 24.70 5.12 10.68
C LEU A 231 25.01 4.61 12.09
N GLU A 232 25.86 3.60 12.21
CA GLU A 232 26.26 3.02 13.51
C GLU A 232 27.03 4.02 14.37
N GLN A 233 27.83 4.89 13.77
CA GLN A 233 28.56 5.96 14.45
C GLN A 233 27.71 7.20 14.72
N GLY A 234 26.46 7.26 14.25
CA GLY A 234 25.59 8.43 14.39
C GLY A 234 26.03 9.64 13.55
N ILE A 235 26.94 9.47 12.59
CA ILE A 235 27.36 10.51 11.64
C ILE A 235 26.21 10.78 10.66
N MET A 236 25.56 9.72 10.19
CA MET A 236 24.38 9.81 9.33
C MET A 236 23.12 9.93 10.19
N ARG A 237 22.51 11.12 10.19
CA ARG A 237 21.41 11.47 11.10
C ARG A 237 20.05 11.04 10.57
N ASP A 238 19.82 11.31 9.29
CA ASP A 238 18.55 11.12 8.60
C ASP A 238 18.79 11.02 7.08
N PHE A 239 17.72 10.72 6.36
CA PHE A 239 17.79 10.54 4.91
C PHE A 239 18.11 11.83 4.15
N SER A 240 17.72 13.01 4.67
CA SER A 240 18.07 14.29 4.07
C SER A 240 19.59 14.50 4.06
N HIS A 241 20.25 14.18 5.18
CA HIS A 241 21.71 14.21 5.26
C HIS A 241 22.37 13.27 4.25
N TYR A 242 21.76 12.12 3.96
CA TYR A 242 22.25 11.20 2.93
C TYR A 242 22.10 11.77 1.51
N VAL A 243 20.97 12.40 1.21
CA VAL A 243 20.74 13.09 -0.08
C VAL A 243 21.80 14.17 -0.29
N ASP A 244 22.04 15.03 0.70
CA ASP A 244 23.04 16.10 0.61
C ASP A 244 24.48 15.56 0.49
N LEU A 245 24.81 14.49 1.22
CA LEU A 245 26.12 13.82 1.10
C LEU A 245 26.34 13.28 -0.33
N THR A 246 25.33 12.65 -0.90
CA THR A 246 25.43 12.07 -2.25
C THR A 246 25.53 13.15 -3.32
N GLU A 247 24.81 14.27 -3.19
CA GLU A 247 24.94 15.48 -4.03
C GLU A 247 26.39 15.97 -4.06
N ALA A 248 26.97 16.21 -2.88
CA ALA A 248 28.33 16.72 -2.75
C ALA A 248 29.38 15.78 -3.36
N ARG A 249 29.21 14.45 -3.17
CA ARG A 249 30.12 13.45 -3.76
C ARG A 249 29.98 13.38 -5.27
N ILE A 250 28.76 13.38 -5.80
CA ILE A 250 28.50 13.37 -7.25
C ILE A 250 29.15 14.56 -7.92
N GLN A 251 29.03 15.76 -7.35
CA GLN A 251 29.67 16.98 -7.86
C GLN A 251 31.20 16.89 -7.80
N THR A 252 31.75 16.40 -6.68
CA THR A 252 33.20 16.25 -6.48
C THR A 252 33.82 15.29 -7.49
N PHE A 253 33.16 14.16 -7.76
CA PHE A 253 33.66 13.11 -8.65
C PHE A 253 33.16 13.23 -10.09
N LYS A 254 32.34 14.25 -10.41
CA LYS A 254 31.70 14.43 -11.72
C LYS A 254 31.01 13.14 -12.20
N SER A 255 30.21 12.55 -11.31
CA SER A 255 29.56 11.27 -11.58
C SER A 255 28.46 11.43 -12.65
N PRO A 256 28.26 10.43 -13.53
CA PRO A 256 27.14 10.41 -14.46
C PRO A 256 25.76 10.33 -13.79
N LEU A 257 25.69 10.14 -12.46
CA LEU A 257 24.46 10.13 -11.68
C LEU A 257 23.91 11.52 -11.34
N GLU A 258 24.53 12.60 -11.83
CA GLU A 258 24.12 13.99 -11.54
C GLU A 258 22.65 14.25 -11.84
N ASP A 259 22.16 13.86 -13.02
CA ASP A 259 20.76 14.09 -13.40
C ASP A 259 19.80 13.31 -12.50
N PHE A 260 20.06 12.02 -12.28
CA PHE A 260 19.24 11.20 -11.39
C PHE A 260 19.18 11.75 -9.96
N GLN A 261 20.34 12.12 -9.40
CA GLN A 261 20.38 12.64 -8.03
C GLN A 261 19.69 14.00 -7.93
N ARG A 262 19.87 14.89 -8.90
CA ARG A 262 19.21 16.20 -8.93
C ARG A 262 17.70 16.05 -8.96
N ASP A 263 17.17 15.21 -9.85
CA ASP A 263 15.73 14.98 -9.99
C ASP A 263 15.13 14.36 -8.72
N PHE A 264 15.81 13.36 -8.15
CA PHE A 264 15.41 12.74 -6.88
C PHE A 264 15.40 13.76 -5.75
N ALA A 265 16.48 14.54 -5.60
CA ALA A 265 16.61 15.52 -4.52
C ALA A 265 15.60 16.65 -4.64
N GLN A 266 15.29 17.10 -5.86
CA GLN A 266 14.26 18.12 -6.10
C GLN A 266 12.89 17.64 -5.60
N LEU A 267 12.47 16.44 -6.00
CA LEU A 267 11.19 15.86 -5.57
C LEU A 267 11.16 15.62 -4.04
N TYR A 268 12.22 15.04 -3.49
CA TYR A 268 12.35 14.80 -2.06
C TYR A 268 12.25 16.09 -1.24
N ARG A 269 12.98 17.15 -1.64
CA ARG A 269 12.95 18.47 -0.98
C ARG A 269 11.61 19.18 -1.13
N ALA A 270 10.84 18.88 -2.19
CA ALA A 270 9.46 19.31 -2.34
C ALA A 270 8.46 18.51 -1.48
N GLY A 271 8.95 17.57 -0.68
CA GLY A 271 8.15 16.73 0.21
C GLY A 271 7.64 15.45 -0.44
N ASP A 272 7.98 15.15 -1.70
CA ASP A 272 7.55 13.90 -2.32
C ASP A 272 8.26 12.72 -1.63
N MET A 273 7.47 11.87 -0.97
CA MET A 273 7.99 10.69 -0.30
C MET A 273 8.26 9.53 -1.28
N THR A 274 7.89 9.67 -2.56
CA THR A 274 8.11 8.68 -3.63
C THR A 274 8.83 9.30 -4.84
N PRO A 275 10.03 9.87 -4.63
CA PRO A 275 10.73 10.67 -5.64
C PRO A 275 11.26 9.86 -6.83
N PHE A 276 11.39 8.53 -6.74
CA PHE A 276 11.87 7.71 -7.86
C PHE A 276 10.71 7.31 -8.78
N LYS A 277 10.22 8.28 -9.56
CA LYS A 277 9.01 8.12 -10.41
C LYS A 277 9.10 6.99 -11.43
N ALA A 278 10.25 6.84 -12.09
CA ALA A 278 10.46 5.74 -13.04
C ALA A 278 10.26 4.36 -12.38
N PHE A 279 10.73 4.16 -11.14
CA PHE A 279 10.46 2.94 -10.38
C PHE A 279 8.95 2.75 -10.17
N ARG A 280 8.21 3.78 -9.77
CA ARG A 280 6.76 3.65 -9.54
C ARG A 280 5.97 3.27 -10.79
N TYR A 281 6.30 3.84 -11.95
CA TYR A 281 5.64 3.47 -13.20
C TYR A 281 5.95 2.02 -13.63
N ILE A 282 7.19 1.57 -13.41
CA ILE A 282 7.54 0.16 -13.63
C ILE A 282 6.80 -0.72 -12.61
N GLU A 283 6.66 -0.28 -11.35
CA GLU A 283 5.91 -1.00 -10.32
C GLU A 283 4.45 -1.20 -10.73
N TYR A 284 3.82 -0.17 -11.30
CA TYR A 284 2.48 -0.31 -11.89
C TYR A 284 2.46 -1.38 -12.97
N THR A 285 3.37 -1.30 -13.95
CA THR A 285 3.43 -2.23 -15.08
C THR A 285 3.62 -3.67 -14.63
N GLU A 286 4.57 -3.90 -13.73
CA GLU A 286 4.84 -5.21 -13.12
C GLU A 286 3.65 -5.72 -12.31
N THR A 287 2.98 -4.85 -11.57
CA THR A 287 1.79 -5.23 -10.79
C THR A 287 0.65 -5.61 -11.73
N ALA A 288 0.35 -4.76 -12.72
CA ALA A 288 -0.73 -4.96 -13.68
C ALA A 288 -0.53 -6.20 -14.54
N ALA A 289 0.71 -6.52 -14.94
CA ALA A 289 1.04 -7.73 -15.69
C ALA A 289 0.76 -9.03 -14.92
N ARG A 290 0.54 -8.95 -13.61
CA ARG A 290 0.18 -10.09 -12.74
C ARG A 290 -1.32 -10.19 -12.45
N PHE A 291 -2.15 -9.34 -13.05
CA PHE A 291 -3.62 -9.44 -12.97
C PHE A 291 -4.17 -10.21 -14.17
N GLY A 292 -5.03 -11.19 -13.92
CA GLY A 292 -5.71 -11.95 -14.98
C GLY A 292 -4.78 -12.65 -15.98
N CYS A 293 -3.50 -12.87 -15.62
CA CYS A 293 -2.48 -13.41 -16.51
C CYS A 293 -2.48 -14.94 -16.56
N ALA A 294 -3.11 -15.60 -15.59
CA ALA A 294 -3.22 -17.05 -15.56
C ALA A 294 -4.35 -17.54 -16.49
N PRO A 295 -4.22 -18.75 -17.08
CA PRO A 295 -5.32 -19.45 -17.74
C PRO A 295 -6.49 -19.78 -16.78
N ASP A 296 -7.70 -19.87 -17.33
CA ASP A 296 -8.93 -20.14 -16.55
C ASP A 296 -9.05 -21.60 -16.06
N ASP A 297 -8.26 -22.53 -16.60
CA ASP A 297 -8.28 -23.95 -16.26
C ASP A 297 -7.35 -24.31 -15.09
N LEU A 298 -6.59 -23.36 -14.56
CA LEU A 298 -5.76 -23.56 -13.38
C LEU A 298 -6.60 -23.73 -12.12
N ASP A 299 -6.10 -24.56 -11.19
CA ASP A 299 -6.70 -24.69 -9.88
C ASP A 299 -6.40 -23.47 -8.98
N ALA A 300 -7.16 -23.35 -7.89
CA ALA A 300 -7.06 -22.22 -6.98
C ALA A 300 -5.68 -22.07 -6.32
N LEU A 301 -4.94 -23.15 -6.08
CA LEU A 301 -3.62 -23.10 -5.46
C LEU A 301 -2.56 -22.63 -6.46
N ASP A 302 -2.64 -23.11 -7.70
CA ASP A 302 -1.77 -22.66 -8.78
C ASP A 302 -1.98 -21.18 -9.07
N LEU A 303 -3.23 -20.70 -9.10
CA LEU A 303 -3.56 -19.28 -9.25
C LEU A 303 -2.89 -18.41 -8.19
N LEU A 304 -2.93 -18.82 -6.92
CA LEU A 304 -2.31 -18.06 -5.81
C LEU A 304 -0.79 -17.86 -5.97
N THR A 305 -0.12 -18.68 -6.79
CA THR A 305 1.33 -18.59 -7.02
C THR A 305 1.72 -17.86 -8.31
N ARG A 306 0.75 -17.57 -9.19
CA ARG A 306 1.00 -17.02 -10.54
C ARG A 306 0.35 -15.67 -10.76
N GLU A 307 -0.80 -15.43 -10.13
CA GLU A 307 -1.63 -14.26 -10.36
C GLU A 307 -1.91 -13.53 -9.04
N ILE A 308 -1.92 -12.20 -9.09
CA ILE A 308 -2.43 -11.38 -7.99
C ILE A 308 -3.97 -11.45 -8.05
N VAL A 309 -4.58 -12.11 -7.07
CA VAL A 309 -6.03 -12.38 -7.03
C VAL A 309 -6.76 -11.48 -6.04
N ILE A 310 -8.07 -11.33 -6.23
CA ILE A 310 -8.95 -10.72 -5.23
C ILE A 310 -9.23 -11.74 -4.11
N THR A 311 -9.17 -11.28 -2.86
CA THR A 311 -9.47 -12.09 -1.68
C THR A 311 -10.95 -12.45 -1.64
N GLY A 312 -11.29 -13.71 -1.91
CA GLY A 312 -12.66 -14.16 -2.16
C GLY A 312 -13.62 -13.96 -0.98
N GLU A 313 -13.15 -14.12 0.25
CA GLU A 313 -13.96 -13.90 1.46
C GLU A 313 -14.35 -12.43 1.59
N LEU A 314 -13.41 -11.52 1.31
CA LEU A 314 -13.68 -10.08 1.31
C LEU A 314 -14.58 -9.66 0.15
N TRP A 315 -14.44 -10.31 -1.01
CA TRP A 315 -15.29 -10.07 -2.17
C TRP A 315 -16.76 -10.40 -1.86
N GLN A 316 -17.01 -11.61 -1.36
CA GLN A 316 -18.37 -12.05 -1.02
C GLN A 316 -19.02 -11.16 0.03
N ILE A 317 -18.29 -10.82 1.11
CA ILE A 317 -18.85 -9.99 2.17
C ILE A 317 -19.05 -8.54 1.72
N ALA A 318 -18.17 -8.00 0.87
CA ALA A 318 -18.35 -6.68 0.27
C ALA A 318 -19.61 -6.63 -0.60
N GLN A 319 -19.89 -7.65 -1.42
CA GLN A 319 -21.14 -7.72 -2.18
C GLN A 319 -22.38 -7.71 -1.25
N GLN A 320 -22.33 -8.45 -0.14
CA GLN A 320 -23.41 -8.48 0.84
C GLN A 320 -23.62 -7.10 1.50
N TRP A 321 -22.55 -6.45 1.96
CA TRP A 321 -22.61 -5.12 2.56
C TRP A 321 -23.07 -4.05 1.57
N GLN A 322 -22.65 -4.14 0.30
CA GLN A 322 -23.12 -3.27 -0.76
C GLN A 322 -24.64 -3.43 -0.97
N ALA A 323 -25.15 -4.67 -1.01
CA ALA A 323 -26.58 -4.95 -1.14
C ALA A 323 -27.41 -4.48 0.07
N GLN A 324 -26.80 -4.43 1.26
CA GLN A 324 -27.39 -3.85 2.48
C GLN A 324 -27.33 -2.30 2.50
N GLY A 325 -26.72 -1.70 1.48
CA GLY A 325 -26.64 -0.25 1.34
C GLY A 325 -25.47 0.38 2.09
N ALA A 326 -24.46 -0.37 2.55
CA ALA A 326 -23.28 0.23 3.17
C ALA A 326 -22.50 1.13 2.19
N LEU A 327 -21.84 2.17 2.70
CA LEU A 327 -20.79 2.88 1.96
C LEU A 327 -19.53 2.03 2.01
N LEU A 328 -19.11 1.45 0.89
CA LEU A 328 -17.81 0.80 0.77
C LEU A 328 -16.79 1.79 0.20
N PHE A 329 -15.62 1.88 0.80
CA PHE A 329 -14.55 2.76 0.36
C PHE A 329 -13.18 2.07 0.47
N GLY A 330 -12.39 2.11 -0.61
CA GLY A 330 -11.06 1.52 -0.68
C GLY A 330 -9.97 2.51 -0.27
N LEU A 331 -8.97 2.05 0.49
CA LEU A 331 -7.74 2.80 0.75
C LEU A 331 -6.51 1.99 0.40
N SER A 332 -5.47 2.67 -0.05
CA SER A 332 -4.18 2.04 -0.30
C SER A 332 -3.05 3.02 -0.04
N ASP A 333 -1.96 2.52 0.55
CA ASP A 333 -0.71 3.28 0.72
C ASP A 333 0.16 3.28 -0.54
N LYS A 334 -0.30 2.64 -1.62
CA LYS A 334 0.41 2.56 -2.89
C LYS A 334 0.46 3.94 -3.54
N PRO A 335 1.64 4.41 -3.98
CA PRO A 335 1.79 5.70 -4.66
C PRO A 335 0.91 5.78 -5.90
N ASP A 336 0.42 6.98 -6.23
CA ASP A 336 -0.52 7.20 -7.34
C ASP A 336 0.07 6.68 -8.67
N GLU A 337 1.36 6.89 -8.92
CA GLU A 337 2.04 6.42 -10.14
C GLU A 337 2.12 4.89 -10.21
N ALA A 338 2.25 4.23 -9.07
CA ALA A 338 2.27 2.76 -8.99
C ALA A 338 0.86 2.16 -9.05
N ALA A 339 -0.18 2.95 -8.77
CA ALA A 339 -1.56 2.51 -8.79
C ALA A 339 -2.28 2.82 -10.12
N CYS A 340 -1.94 3.95 -10.76
CA CYS A 340 -2.61 4.47 -11.96
C CYS A 340 -1.70 4.48 -13.21
N GLY A 341 -0.41 4.17 -13.07
CA GLY A 341 0.55 4.24 -14.16
C GLY A 341 0.74 5.68 -14.66
N THR A 342 1.07 5.84 -15.94
CA THR A 342 1.22 7.15 -16.61
C THR A 342 -0.10 7.82 -16.96
N GLY A 343 -1.24 7.22 -16.57
CA GLY A 343 -2.58 7.69 -16.94
C GLY A 343 -3.14 7.10 -18.23
N GLU A 344 -2.34 6.33 -18.98
CA GLU A 344 -2.80 5.61 -20.18
C GLU A 344 -3.46 4.25 -19.86
N GLY A 345 -3.21 3.71 -18.67
CA GLY A 345 -3.76 2.44 -18.19
C GLY A 345 -4.89 2.60 -17.18
N ALA A 346 -5.64 1.51 -16.94
CA ALA A 346 -6.65 1.49 -15.89
C ALA A 346 -5.98 1.42 -14.50
N PRO A 347 -6.46 2.18 -13.50
CA PRO A 347 -6.01 2.03 -12.12
C PRO A 347 -6.15 0.59 -11.61
N ILE A 348 -5.29 0.16 -10.69
CA ILE A 348 -5.23 -1.24 -10.23
C ILE A 348 -6.58 -1.80 -9.74
N HIS A 349 -7.44 -0.97 -9.13
CA HIS A 349 -8.75 -1.42 -8.64
C HIS A 349 -9.74 -1.75 -9.78
N ARG A 350 -9.47 -1.28 -11.01
CA ARG A 350 -10.26 -1.56 -12.22
C ARG A 350 -9.69 -2.71 -13.06
N LEU A 351 -8.53 -3.26 -12.68
CA LEU A 351 -7.97 -4.41 -13.36
C LEU A 351 -8.75 -5.68 -12.99
N VAL A 352 -9.04 -6.50 -14.01
CA VAL A 352 -9.76 -7.76 -13.85
C VAL A 352 -8.79 -8.88 -13.50
N THR A 353 -9.13 -9.67 -12.50
CA THR A 353 -8.32 -10.81 -12.03
C THR A 353 -9.21 -11.87 -11.38
N HIS A 354 -8.69 -13.06 -11.13
CA HIS A 354 -9.46 -14.11 -10.47
C HIS A 354 -9.83 -13.73 -9.02
N VAL A 355 -11.01 -14.15 -8.58
CA VAL A 355 -11.43 -14.09 -7.18
C VAL A 355 -11.23 -15.46 -6.56
N VAL A 356 -10.40 -15.55 -5.52
CA VAL A 356 -10.04 -16.83 -4.89
C VAL A 356 -10.20 -16.76 -3.38
N GLY A 357 -11.01 -17.66 -2.81
CA GLY A 357 -11.25 -17.74 -1.36
C GLY A 357 -11.20 -19.19 -0.86
N THR A 358 -11.30 -19.39 0.46
CA THR A 358 -11.25 -20.74 1.05
C THR A 358 -12.57 -21.47 1.05
#